data_AF-A0A8S1ZEE2-F1
#
_entry.id   AF-A0A8S1ZEE2-F1
#
_cell.length_a   1.000
_cell.length_b   1.000
_cell.length_c   1.000
_cell.angle_alpha   90.00
_cell.angle_beta   90.00
_cell.angle_gamma   90.00
#
_symmetry.space_group_name_H-M   'P 1'
#
loop_
_entity.id
_entity.type
_entity.pdbx_description
1 polymer ?
#
loop_
_entity_poly.entity_id
_entity_poly.type
_entity_poly.pdbx_seq_one_letter_code
_entity_poly.pdbx_strand_id
1 'polypeptide(L)'
;MLIFTAEKKLKKGRYFPLTAVQRFDAAGKRIENGVYLGPLGALTFEGRFSWKNRILAFVFEQIRIKIGPLDPLEISLGKKDAEEEPSNKDPFFIWFYIDEEIAVARGRSGGTAFWCRCRRIASS
;
A
#
# COMPACT_ATOMS: atom_id res chain seq x y z
N MET A 1 6.27 2.17 -6.02
CA MET A 1 6.82 0.82 -5.78
C MET A 1 7.61 0.84 -4.50
N LEU A 2 7.29 -0.03 -3.54
CA LEU A 2 8.07 -0.23 -2.33
C LEU A 2 9.42 -0.86 -2.71
N ILE A 3 10.51 -0.20 -2.34
CA ILE A 3 11.86 -0.64 -2.71
C ILE A 3 12.70 -1.02 -1.51
N PHE A 4 12.47 -0.40 -0.35
CA PHE A 4 13.29 -0.61 0.84
C PHE A 4 12.46 -0.48 2.11
N THR A 5 12.78 -1.31 3.08
CA THR A 5 12.21 -1.25 4.43
C THR A 5 13.32 -1.27 5.46
N ALA A 6 13.16 -0.49 6.52
CA ALA A 6 14.08 -0.42 7.63
C ALA A 6 13.35 -0.65 8.96
N GLU A 7 14.03 -1.30 9.89
CA GLU A 7 13.58 -1.44 11.26
C GLU A 7 13.53 -0.09 11.99
N LYS A 8 12.90 -0.09 13.16
CA LYS A 8 12.78 1.10 14.02
C LYS A 8 14.16 1.70 14.30
N LYS A 9 14.26 3.03 14.17
CA LYS A 9 15.52 3.80 14.28
C LYS A 9 16.58 3.45 13.23
N LEU A 10 16.18 2.89 12.08
CA LEU A 10 17.07 2.58 10.96
C LEU A 10 18.23 1.64 11.30
N LYS A 11 18.07 0.77 12.30
CA LYS A 11 19.13 -0.15 12.76
C LYS A 11 19.56 -1.17 11.70
N LYS A 12 18.60 -1.60 10.88
CA LYS A 12 18.78 -2.58 9.81
C LYS A 12 17.74 -2.33 8.75
N GLY A 13 18.07 -2.59 7.49
CA GLY A 13 17.11 -2.52 6.40
C GLY A 13 17.41 -3.51 5.30
N ARG A 14 16.45 -3.66 4.39
CA ARG A 14 16.51 -4.59 3.27
C ARG A 14 15.73 -4.05 2.09
N TYR A 15 16.24 -4.32 0.89
CA TYR A 15 15.49 -4.12 -0.33
C TYR A 15 14.33 -5.12 -0.42
N PHE A 16 13.20 -4.68 -0.96
CA PHE A 16 12.05 -5.55 -1.13
C PHE A 16 12.24 -6.39 -2.40
N PRO A 17 12.20 -7.73 -2.31
CA PRO A 17 12.66 -8.60 -3.39
C PRO A 17 11.63 -8.81 -4.51
N LEU A 18 10.42 -8.27 -4.36
CA LEU A 18 9.30 -8.42 -5.29
C LEU A 18 8.78 -7.06 -5.71
N THR A 19 8.05 -7.00 -6.83
CA THR A 19 7.34 -5.77 -7.20
C THR A 19 6.17 -5.58 -6.24
N ALA A 20 6.31 -4.63 -5.31
CA ALA A 20 5.22 -4.18 -4.45
C ALA A 20 4.81 -2.76 -4.81
N VAL A 21 3.56 -2.55 -5.20
CA VAL A 21 3.04 -1.23 -5.55
C VAL A 21 2.01 -0.81 -4.51
N GLN A 22 2.07 0.46 -4.16
CA GLN A 22 1.12 1.08 -3.26
C GLN A 22 0.54 2.30 -3.97
N ARG A 23 -0.78 2.31 -4.15
CA ARG A 23 -1.53 3.42 -4.73
C ARG A 23 -2.32 4.11 -3.62
N PHE A 24 -2.24 5.43 -3.58
CA PHE A 24 -3.05 6.26 -2.71
C PHE A 24 -3.84 7.21 -3.60
N ASP A 25 -5.15 7.04 -3.66
CA ASP A 25 -6.07 7.92 -4.37
C ASP A 25 -6.69 8.90 -3.38
N ALA A 26 -6.20 10.15 -3.41
CA ALA A 26 -6.66 11.21 -2.54
C ALA A 26 -8.12 11.62 -2.79
N ALA A 27 -8.59 11.57 -4.04
CA ALA A 27 -9.94 11.99 -4.39
C ALA A 27 -10.96 10.94 -3.92
N GLY A 28 -10.68 9.67 -4.17
CA GLY A 28 -11.54 8.56 -3.75
C GLY A 28 -11.34 8.12 -2.28
N LYS A 29 -10.33 8.66 -1.58
CA LYS A 29 -9.87 8.14 -0.28
C LYS A 29 -9.62 6.62 -0.32
N ARG A 30 -9.08 6.12 -1.43
CA ARG A 30 -8.83 4.68 -1.68
C ARG A 30 -7.35 4.34 -1.61
N ILE A 31 -7.04 3.21 -0.99
CA ILE A 31 -5.70 2.64 -0.97
C ILE A 31 -5.71 1.28 -1.65
N GLU A 32 -4.65 0.99 -2.40
CA GLU A 32 -4.40 -0.33 -2.94
C GLU A 32 -2.95 -0.72 -2.67
N ASN A 33 -2.75 -1.89 -2.05
CA ASN A 33 -1.45 -2.50 -1.85
C ASN A 33 -1.38 -3.78 -2.67
N GLY A 34 -0.44 -3.88 -3.60
CA GLY A 34 -0.28 -5.04 -4.46
C GLY A 34 1.12 -5.61 -4.42
N VAL A 35 1.23 -6.94 -4.41
CA VAL A 35 2.48 -7.67 -4.71
C VAL A 35 2.28 -8.42 -6.02
N TYR A 36 3.21 -8.23 -6.96
CA TYR A 36 3.11 -8.72 -8.33
C TYR A 36 4.26 -9.68 -8.62
N LEU A 37 3.91 -10.86 -9.14
CA LEU A 37 4.84 -11.92 -9.56
C LEU A 37 4.92 -12.02 -11.08
N GLY A 38 4.79 -10.87 -11.76
CA GLY A 38 4.72 -10.81 -13.22
C GLY A 38 3.54 -11.62 -13.78
N PRO A 39 3.73 -12.43 -14.82
CA PRO A 39 2.66 -13.23 -15.44
C PRO A 39 2.06 -14.29 -14.52
N LEU A 40 2.75 -14.68 -13.44
CA LEU A 40 2.27 -15.74 -12.53
C LEU A 40 1.06 -15.31 -11.72
N GLY A 41 0.94 -14.00 -11.43
CA GLY A 41 -0.17 -13.50 -10.67
C GLY A 41 0.14 -12.28 -9.81
N ALA A 42 -0.86 -11.89 -9.03
CA ALA A 42 -0.77 -10.79 -8.08
C ALA A 42 -1.69 -11.04 -6.88
N LEU A 43 -1.28 -10.52 -5.72
CA LEU A 43 -2.11 -10.41 -4.54
C LEU A 43 -2.28 -8.92 -4.24
N THR A 44 -3.53 -8.46 -4.24
CA THR A 44 -3.86 -7.05 -4.01
C THR A 44 -4.86 -6.90 -2.87
N PHE A 45 -4.68 -5.83 -2.10
CA PHE A 45 -5.55 -5.43 -1.01
C PHE A 45 -6.05 -4.03 -1.31
N GLU A 46 -7.37 -3.88 -1.43
CA GLU A 46 -8.01 -2.59 -1.65
C GLU A 46 -8.79 -2.19 -0.41
N GLY A 47 -8.83 -0.89 -0.14
CA GLY A 47 -9.57 -0.36 0.98
C GLY A 47 -9.69 1.14 0.93
N ARG A 48 -10.14 1.69 2.05
CA ARG A 48 -10.28 3.12 2.25
C ARG A 48 -9.29 3.64 3.28
N PHE A 49 -9.00 4.92 3.18
CA PHE A 49 -8.11 5.60 4.11
C PHE A 49 -8.69 6.93 4.57
N SER A 50 -8.24 7.39 5.74
CA SER A 50 -8.34 8.77 6.15
C SER A 50 -6.94 9.37 6.18
N TRP A 51 -6.82 10.68 5.94
CA TRP A 51 -5.54 11.37 5.99
C TRP A 51 -5.69 12.66 6.79
N LYS A 52 -5.05 12.71 7.95
CA LYS A 52 -5.03 13.89 8.83
C LYS A 52 -3.59 14.23 9.19
N ASN A 53 -3.20 15.48 8.92
CA ASN A 53 -1.83 15.94 9.07
C ASN A 53 -0.86 15.03 8.29
N ARG A 54 0.11 14.43 8.99
CA ARG A 54 1.08 13.49 8.41
C ARG A 54 0.64 12.02 8.53
N ILE A 55 -0.55 11.74 9.09
CA ILE A 55 -0.98 10.36 9.36
C ILE A 55 -2.04 9.94 8.34
N LEU A 56 -1.75 8.86 7.63
CA LEU A 56 -2.70 8.17 6.75
C LEU A 56 -3.07 6.84 7.41
N ALA A 57 -4.29 6.72 7.89
CA ALA A 57 -4.84 5.50 8.47
C ALA A 57 -5.71 4.77 7.44
N PHE A 58 -5.72 3.45 7.43
CA PHE A 58 -6.44 2.69 6.41
C PHE A 58 -6.99 1.36 6.92
N VAL A 59 -8.03 0.88 6.24
CA VAL A 59 -8.66 -0.43 6.45
C VAL A 59 -8.85 -1.08 5.09
N PHE A 60 -8.45 -2.34 4.95
CA PHE A 60 -8.72 -3.13 3.74
C PHE A 60 -10.10 -3.76 3.80
N GLU A 61 -10.79 -3.70 2.67
CA GLU A 61 -12.17 -4.14 2.49
C GLU A 61 -12.26 -5.24 1.43
N GLN A 62 -11.28 -5.33 0.54
CA GLN A 62 -11.24 -6.34 -0.52
C GLN A 62 -9.83 -6.91 -0.65
N ILE A 63 -9.76 -8.23 -0.81
CA ILE A 63 -8.57 -8.95 -1.29
C ILE A 63 -8.89 -9.44 -2.69
N ARG A 64 -7.95 -9.24 -3.63
CA ARG A 64 -8.04 -9.81 -4.98
C ARG A 64 -6.80 -10.65 -5.27
N ILE A 65 -7.01 -11.89 -5.70
CA ILE A 65 -5.99 -12.87 -6.03
C ILE A 65 -6.07 -13.17 -7.53
N LYS A 66 -5.03 -12.82 -8.29
CA LYS A 66 -4.89 -13.14 -9.72
C LYS A 66 -3.89 -14.28 -9.86
N ILE A 67 -4.27 -15.33 -10.59
CA ILE A 67 -3.42 -16.49 -10.89
C ILE A 67 -3.35 -16.65 -12.41
N GLY A 68 -2.18 -16.40 -12.99
CA GLY A 68 -1.94 -16.54 -14.43
C GLY A 68 -3.03 -15.85 -15.27
N PRO A 69 -3.60 -16.53 -16.28
CA PRO A 69 -4.64 -15.96 -17.14
C PRO A 69 -6.04 -15.95 -16.51
N LEU A 70 -6.28 -16.68 -15.41
CA LEU A 70 -7.62 -16.85 -14.83
C LEU A 70 -8.19 -15.55 -14.28
N ASP A 71 -9.51 -15.40 -14.27
CA ASP A 71 -10.15 -14.23 -13.67
C ASP A 71 -9.75 -14.08 -12.18
N PRO A 72 -9.57 -12.85 -11.69
CA PRO A 72 -9.20 -12.64 -10.30
C PRO A 72 -10.28 -13.13 -9.34
N LEU A 73 -9.89 -13.86 -8.29
CA LEU A 73 -10.78 -14.17 -7.17
C LEU A 73 -10.85 -12.94 -6.25
N GLU A 74 -12.06 -12.48 -5.96
CA GLU A 74 -12.31 -11.36 -5.05
C GLU A 74 -12.95 -11.82 -3.74
N ILE A 75 -12.39 -11.39 -2.62
CA ILE A 75 -12.86 -11.71 -1.27
C ILE A 75 -13.11 -10.40 -0.54
N SER A 76 -14.35 -10.20 -0.08
CA SER A 76 -14.69 -9.05 0.76
C SER A 76 -14.33 -9.32 2.22
N LEU A 77 -13.48 -8.48 2.79
CA LEU A 77 -13.20 -8.44 4.23
C LEU A 77 -14.31 -7.59 4.84
N GLY A 78 -15.19 -8.21 5.63
CA GLY A 78 -16.47 -7.63 6.10
C GLY A 78 -16.44 -6.14 6.42
N LYS A 79 -17.57 -5.47 6.13
CA LYS A 79 -17.70 -4.02 6.28
C LYS A 79 -17.56 -3.62 7.75
N LYS A 80 -16.47 -2.92 8.12
CA LYS A 80 -16.57 -1.92 9.20
C LYS A 80 -17.61 -0.89 8.75
N ASP A 81 -18.36 -0.33 9.69
CA ASP A 81 -19.38 0.67 9.38
C ASP A 81 -18.82 1.70 8.41
N ALA A 82 -19.46 1.81 7.23
CA ALA A 82 -18.95 2.64 6.13
C ALA A 82 -18.83 4.12 6.53
N GLU A 83 -19.51 4.52 7.61
CA GLU A 83 -19.47 5.85 8.20
C GLU A 83 -18.26 6.07 9.10
N GLU A 84 -17.68 5.02 9.70
CA GLU A 84 -16.48 5.17 10.55
C GLU A 84 -15.24 5.36 9.66
N GLU A 85 -14.64 6.55 9.68
CA GLU A 85 -13.37 6.77 8.99
C GLU A 85 -12.23 6.01 9.67
N PRO A 86 -11.27 5.45 8.91
CA PRO A 86 -10.06 4.85 9.48
C PRO A 86 -9.35 5.81 10.44
N SER A 87 -8.79 5.30 11.52
CA SER A 87 -8.18 6.12 12.57
C SER A 87 -6.83 5.58 13.03
N ASN A 88 -6.18 6.25 13.98
CA ASN A 88 -4.89 5.79 14.53
C ASN A 88 -5.00 4.46 15.31
N LYS A 89 -6.22 3.94 15.53
CA LYS A 89 -6.46 2.59 16.05
C LYS A 89 -6.28 1.51 14.97
N ASP A 90 -6.35 1.87 13.70
CA ASP A 90 -6.16 1.01 12.53
C ASP A 90 -4.68 1.00 12.09
N PRO A 91 -4.31 0.21 11.06
CA PRO A 91 -3.04 0.39 10.37
C PRO A 91 -2.87 1.82 9.83
N PHE A 92 -1.66 2.37 9.94
CA PHE A 92 -1.37 3.70 9.45
C PHE A 92 0.10 3.87 9.02
N PHE A 93 0.31 4.91 8.23
CA PHE A 93 1.61 5.48 7.91
C PHE A 93 1.73 6.90 8.44
N ILE A 94 2.91 7.26 8.95
CA ILE A 94 3.31 8.64 9.22
C ILE A 94 4.25 9.07 8.10
N TRP A 95 3.79 9.97 7.25
CA TRP A 95 4.54 10.48 6.11
C TRP A 95 5.55 11.54 6.53
N PHE A 96 6.78 11.41 6.03
CA PHE A 96 7.84 12.41 6.24
C PHE A 96 8.16 13.19 4.99
N TYR A 97 8.11 12.53 3.84
CA TYR A 97 8.51 13.11 2.56
C TYR A 97 7.75 12.42 1.43
N ILE A 98 7.23 13.20 0.49
CA ILE A 98 6.59 12.73 -0.74
C ILE A 98 6.87 13.78 -1.81
N ASP A 99 7.38 13.35 -2.95
CA ASP A 99 7.49 14.17 -4.16
C ASP A 99 7.13 13.32 -5.40
N GLU A 100 7.53 13.79 -6.57
CA GLU A 100 7.27 13.10 -7.83
C GLU A 100 8.10 11.84 -8.04
N GLU A 101 9.17 11.62 -7.28
CA GLU A 101 10.11 10.52 -7.47
C GLU A 101 10.04 9.48 -6.36
N ILE A 102 9.95 9.94 -5.12
CA ILE A 102 10.01 9.09 -3.93
C ILE A 102 8.96 9.46 -2.89
N ALA A 103 8.65 8.47 -2.06
CA ALA A 103 7.87 8.67 -0.86
C ALA A 103 8.51 7.92 0.31
N VAL A 104 8.45 8.51 1.51
CA VAL A 104 9.04 7.96 2.73
C VAL A 104 8.06 8.10 3.88
N ALA A 105 7.78 6.98 4.55
CA ALA A 105 6.88 6.95 5.69
C ALA A 105 7.32 5.94 6.75
N ARG A 106 6.82 6.14 7.97
CA ARG A 106 6.94 5.17 9.06
C ARG A 106 5.62 4.46 9.29
N GLY A 107 5.63 3.13 9.30
CA GLY A 107 4.47 2.33 9.68
C GLY A 107 4.22 2.35 11.18
N ARG A 108 3.04 1.88 11.61
CA ARG A 108 2.64 1.81 13.02
C ARG A 108 3.66 1.12 13.95
N SER A 109 4.32 0.05 13.49
CA SER A 109 5.34 -0.67 14.28
C SER A 109 6.67 0.11 14.46
N GLY A 110 6.81 1.26 13.79
CA GLY A 110 7.98 2.12 13.85
C GLY A 110 9.02 1.86 12.76
N GLY A 111 8.81 0.86 11.90
CA GLY A 111 9.64 0.64 10.71
C GLY A 111 9.44 1.73 9.65
N THR A 112 10.47 1.99 8.86
CA THR A 112 10.45 2.97 7.76
C THR A 112 10.33 2.26 6.43
N ALA A 113 9.52 2.80 5.52
CA ALA A 113 9.32 2.28 4.18
C ALA A 113 9.61 3.39 3.16
N PHE A 114 10.21 2.99 2.04
CA PHE A 114 10.61 3.85 0.95
C PHE A 114 9.99 3.34 -0.33
N TRP A 115 9.34 4.25 -1.05
CA TRP A 115 8.78 3.98 -2.36
C TRP A 115 9.45 4.86 -3.41
N CYS A 116 9.62 4.34 -4.61
CA CYS A 116 9.88 5.14 -5.80
C CYS A 116 8.64 5.17 -6.70
N ARG A 117 8.52 6.17 -7.57
CA ARG A 117 7.43 6.28 -8.55
C ARG A 117 7.48 5.09 -9.52
N CYS A 118 6.33 4.43 -9.68
CA CYS A 118 6.18 3.47 -10.77
C CYS A 118 6.10 4.24 -12.10
N ARG A 119 6.87 3.83 -13.10
CA ARG A 119 6.66 4.27 -14.48
C ARG A 119 5.67 3.32 -15.15
N ARG A 120 4.65 3.87 -15.80
CA ARG A 120 3.79 3.07 -16.68
C ARG A 120 4.64 2.68 -17.88
N ILE A 121 4.93 1.39 -18.03
CA ILE A 121 5.50 0.87 -19.27
C ILE A 121 4.32 0.82 -20.24
N ALA A 122 4.26 1.75 -21.19
CA ALA A 122 3.31 1.63 -22.28
C ALA A 122 3.62 0.33 -23.01
N SER A 123 2.63 -0.55 -23.15
CA SER A 123 2.71 -1.70 -24.03
C SER A 123 2.83 -1.17 -25.46
N SER A 124 3.98 -1.39 -26.09
CA SER A 124 4.19 -1.24 -27.53
C SER A 124 3.33 -2.20 -28.32
#